data_AF-A0BXG2-F1
#
_entry.id   AF-A0BXG2-F1
#
_cell.length_a   1.000
_cell.length_b   1.000
_cell.length_c   1.000
_cell.angle_alpha   90.00
_cell.angle_beta   90.00
_cell.angle_gamma   90.00
#
_symmetry.space_group_name_H-M   'P 1'
#
loop_
_entity.id
_entity.type
_entity.pdbx_description
1 polymer ?
#
loop_
_entity_poly.entity_id
_entity_poly.type
_entity_poly.pdbx_seq_one_letter_code
_entity_poly.pdbx_strand_id
1 'polypeptide(L)'
;MISDDTQRVSECINHKRLLEAFCTDCHVLICPTCLMFGDHKGHLVDQMDKATKDLRASMDQSARKGLLKLEKTETVLVDIRHTKLTFEESKQKVLKEIDQTFNTIFQLIKQRKDEVVNLINQHYEIQVNNIDTQEKIWMDKQSRAYDIIKLARSSNDYQLLEKATYILESLEILRQTPTYKNVYIVNSIDTTFNTNNISLNLSQFQKGLQNWIKLGESVLIQFKC
;
A
#
# COMPACT_ATOMS: atom_id res chain seq x y z
N MET A 1 59.92 -24.41 19.81
CA MET A 1 61.00 -24.71 18.85
C MET A 1 61.16 -23.48 17.98
N ILE A 2 62.26 -22.77 18.20
CA ILE A 2 62.58 -21.49 17.55
C ILE A 2 63.16 -21.86 16.18
N SER A 3 62.37 -21.70 15.13
CA SER A 3 62.80 -21.92 13.75
C SER A 3 63.50 -20.68 13.22
N ASP A 4 64.83 -20.72 13.28
CA ASP A 4 65.75 -20.32 12.22
C ASP A 4 65.41 -19.03 11.44
N ASP A 5 65.78 -17.88 12.03
CA ASP A 5 65.80 -16.58 11.36
C ASP A 5 66.99 -16.54 10.40
N THR A 6 66.87 -17.23 9.26
CA THR A 6 67.78 -17.04 8.13
C THR A 6 67.57 -15.62 7.62
N GLN A 7 68.52 -14.74 7.92
CA GLN A 7 68.59 -13.37 7.42
C GLN A 7 68.59 -13.40 5.88
N ARG A 8 67.40 -13.37 5.26
CA ARG A 8 67.24 -13.28 3.80
C ARG A 8 67.70 -11.90 3.36
N VAL A 9 68.95 -11.81 2.92
CA VAL A 9 69.47 -10.60 2.30
C VAL A 9 68.77 -10.43 0.95
N SER A 10 67.93 -9.39 0.84
CA SER A 10 67.20 -9.10 -0.38
C SER A 10 68.06 -8.25 -1.32
N GLU A 11 68.07 -8.57 -2.61
CA GLU A 11 68.81 -7.82 -3.62
C GLU A 11 67.91 -6.79 -4.34
N CYS A 12 68.50 -5.65 -4.68
CA CYS A 12 67.90 -4.66 -5.55
C CYS A 12 67.62 -5.25 -6.92
N ILE A 13 66.36 -5.21 -7.35
CA ILE A 13 65.89 -5.74 -8.64
C ILE A 13 66.68 -5.12 -9.81
N ASN A 14 66.99 -3.82 -9.73
CA ASN A 14 67.60 -3.03 -10.80
C ASN A 14 69.12 -3.17 -10.88
N HIS A 15 69.80 -3.33 -9.73
CA HIS A 15 71.26 -3.26 -9.66
C HIS A 15 71.92 -4.57 -9.24
N LYS A 16 71.12 -5.59 -8.87
CA LYS A 16 71.60 -6.91 -8.38
C LYS A 16 72.61 -6.77 -7.24
N ARG A 17 72.33 -5.83 -6.34
CA ARG A 17 73.15 -5.51 -5.16
C ARG A 17 72.30 -5.60 -3.90
N LEU A 18 72.91 -5.94 -2.79
CA LEU A 18 72.21 -6.09 -1.51
C LEU A 18 71.53 -4.77 -1.09
N LEU A 19 70.34 -4.89 -0.51
CA LEU A 19 69.60 -3.80 0.09
C LEU A 19 70.11 -3.57 1.51
N GLU A 20 70.94 -2.55 1.69
CA GLU A 20 71.72 -2.32 2.92
C GLU A 20 71.38 -0.99 3.63
N ALA A 21 70.53 -0.16 3.02
CA ALA A 21 70.10 1.12 3.59
C ALA A 21 68.57 1.27 3.53
N PHE A 22 67.99 2.01 4.47
CA PHE A 22 66.57 2.38 4.45
C PHE A 22 66.43 3.85 4.09
N CYS A 23 65.73 4.14 3.00
CA CYS A 23 65.40 5.51 2.61
C CYS A 23 64.20 5.98 3.44
N THR A 24 64.41 6.98 4.31
CA THR A 24 63.36 7.49 5.21
C THR A 24 62.33 8.34 4.48
N ASP A 25 62.71 8.98 3.38
CA ASP A 25 61.77 9.80 2.59
C ASP A 25 60.80 8.91 1.81
N CYS A 26 61.30 7.78 1.27
CA CYS A 26 60.51 6.85 0.47
C CYS A 26 59.96 5.65 1.26
N HIS A 27 60.41 5.44 2.50
CA HIS A 27 60.05 4.31 3.37
C HIS A 27 60.31 2.92 2.74
N VAL A 28 61.43 2.76 2.04
CA VAL A 28 61.82 1.51 1.36
C VAL A 28 63.28 1.17 1.59
N LEU A 29 63.60 -0.14 1.53
CA LEU A 29 64.97 -0.62 1.51
C LEU A 29 65.60 -0.37 0.13
N ILE A 30 66.83 0.15 0.10
CA ILE A 30 67.56 0.51 -1.12
C ILE A 30 69.00 -0.02 -1.09
N CYS A 31 69.60 -0.18 -2.27
CA CYS A 31 71.02 -0.51 -2.42
C CYS A 31 71.86 0.77 -2.58
N PRO A 32 73.20 0.70 -2.44
CA PRO A 32 74.07 1.87 -2.60
C PRO A 32 73.97 2.54 -3.97
N THR A 33 73.73 1.79 -5.05
CA THR A 33 73.58 2.37 -6.39
C THR A 33 72.30 3.21 -6.51
N CYS A 34 71.19 2.75 -5.91
CA CYS A 34 69.94 3.51 -5.85
C CYS A 34 70.12 4.84 -5.11
N LEU A 35 70.90 4.84 -4.04
CA LEU A 35 71.18 6.05 -3.25
C LEU A 35 72.11 7.03 -3.99
N MET A 36 73.15 6.54 -4.66
CA MET A 36 74.18 7.42 -5.21
C MET A 36 73.86 7.94 -6.61
N PHE A 37 73.23 7.09 -7.44
CA PHE A 37 73.05 7.35 -8.87
C PHE A 37 71.62 7.08 -9.37
N GLY A 38 70.77 6.46 -8.54
CA GLY A 38 69.39 6.15 -8.87
C GLY A 38 68.39 7.16 -8.31
N ASP A 39 67.13 6.72 -8.25
CA ASP A 39 65.97 7.56 -7.93
C ASP A 39 65.93 8.07 -6.47
N HIS A 40 66.80 7.55 -5.61
CA HIS A 40 66.88 7.96 -4.20
C HIS A 40 68.04 8.93 -3.94
N LYS A 41 68.64 9.49 -5.00
CA LYS A 41 69.74 10.44 -4.88
C LYS A 41 69.30 11.72 -4.17
N GLY A 42 69.95 12.01 -3.05
CA GLY A 42 69.65 13.19 -2.23
C GLY A 42 68.58 12.97 -1.17
N HIS A 43 67.99 11.77 -1.08
CA HIS A 43 67.07 11.43 0.01
C HIS A 43 67.83 11.11 1.30
N LEU A 44 67.14 11.31 2.42
CA LEU A 44 67.62 10.89 3.72
C LEU A 44 67.58 9.37 3.83
N VAL A 45 68.64 8.82 4.41
CA VAL A 45 68.81 7.39 4.64
C VAL A 45 69.24 7.15 6.08
N ASP A 46 68.73 6.06 6.65
CA ASP A 46 69.14 5.57 7.96
C ASP A 46 69.67 4.13 7.85
N GLN A 47 70.49 3.74 8.81
CA GLN A 47 70.93 2.36 8.97
C GLN A 47 69.74 1.45 9.28
N MET A 48 69.73 0.24 8.73
CA MET A 48 68.62 -0.71 8.86
C MET A 48 68.24 -0.98 10.32
N ASP A 49 69.23 -1.13 11.21
CA ASP A 49 68.99 -1.40 12.62
C ASP A 49 68.30 -0.23 13.33
N LYS A 50 68.70 1.00 12.99
CA LYS A 50 68.08 2.22 13.54
C LYS A 50 66.65 2.38 13.02
N ALA A 51 66.45 2.29 11.70
CA ALA A 51 65.13 2.37 11.09
C ALA A 51 64.17 1.29 11.62
N THR A 52 64.66 0.06 11.84
CA THR A 52 63.87 -1.03 12.42
C THR A 52 63.50 -0.74 13.88
N LYS A 53 64.43 -0.21 14.68
CA LYS A 53 64.15 0.19 16.07
C LYS A 53 63.12 1.30 16.13
N ASP A 54 63.24 2.31 15.28
CA ASP A 54 62.31 3.43 15.24
C ASP A 54 60.90 2.97 14.79
N LEU A 55 60.83 2.08 13.79
CA LEU A 55 59.56 1.48 13.35
C LEU A 55 58.92 0.62 14.44
N ARG A 56 59.69 -0.23 15.13
CA ARG A 56 59.20 -1.01 16.27
C ARG A 56 58.73 -0.11 17.41
N ALA A 57 59.47 0.94 17.74
CA ALA A 57 59.07 1.90 18.77
C ALA A 57 57.74 2.61 18.41
N SER A 58 57.53 2.94 17.13
CA SER A 58 56.27 3.49 16.63
C SER A 58 55.10 2.49 16.75
N MET A 59 55.33 1.22 16.40
CA MET A 59 54.35 0.15 16.58
C MET A 59 54.02 -0.07 18.06
N ASP A 60 55.02 -0.11 18.94
CA ASP A 60 54.85 -0.26 20.38
C ASP A 60 54.09 0.93 20.97
N GLN A 61 54.39 2.16 20.53
CA GLN A 61 53.65 3.34 20.94
C GLN A 61 52.18 3.24 20.51
N SER A 62 51.92 2.77 19.29
CA SER A 62 50.57 2.58 18.75
C SER A 62 49.81 1.46 19.48
N ALA A 63 50.50 0.37 19.84
CA ALA A 63 49.96 -0.70 20.67
C ALA A 63 49.60 -0.19 22.08
N ARG A 64 50.49 0.58 22.73
CA ARG A 64 50.24 1.22 24.04
C ARG A 64 49.07 2.20 24.00
N LYS A 65 48.91 2.94 22.89
CA LYS A 65 47.74 3.80 22.63
C LYS A 65 46.46 2.99 22.31
N GLY A 66 46.55 1.66 22.24
CA GLY A 66 45.43 0.76 21.99
C GLY A 66 44.91 0.78 20.55
N LEU A 67 45.73 1.23 19.59
CA LEU A 67 45.37 1.31 18.17
C LEU A 67 45.50 -0.05 17.47
N LEU A 68 46.38 -0.93 17.96
CA LEU A 68 46.59 -2.29 17.42
C LEU A 68 45.78 -3.34 18.20
N LYS A 69 44.52 -3.02 18.52
CA LYS A 69 43.60 -3.93 19.22
C LYS A 69 42.62 -4.55 18.23
N LEU A 70 42.84 -5.81 17.88
CA LEU A 70 41.98 -6.57 16.96
C LEU A 70 40.53 -6.61 17.44
N GLU A 71 40.32 -6.94 18.71
CA GLU A 71 38.99 -6.99 19.34
C GLU A 71 38.23 -5.67 19.17
N LYS A 72 38.90 -4.52 19.29
CA LYS A 72 38.25 -3.20 19.07
C LYS A 72 37.74 -3.06 17.64
N THR A 73 38.53 -3.49 16.66
CA THR A 73 38.13 -3.43 15.25
C THR A 73 37.02 -4.44 14.92
N GLU A 74 37.03 -5.61 15.55
CA GLU A 74 35.99 -6.62 15.41
C GLU A 74 34.66 -6.14 16.01
N THR A 75 34.68 -5.56 17.21
CA THR A 75 33.48 -5.00 17.85
C THR A 75 32.87 -3.89 17.00
N VAL A 76 33.67 -2.93 16.52
CA VAL A 76 33.17 -1.86 15.64
C VAL A 76 32.59 -2.43 14.34
N LEU A 77 33.20 -3.46 13.77
CA LEU A 77 32.68 -4.11 12.56
C LEU A 77 31.34 -4.80 12.82
N VAL A 78 31.18 -5.46 13.97
CA VAL A 78 29.92 -6.06 14.41
C VAL A 78 28.85 -4.96 14.60
N ASP A 79 29.18 -3.86 15.25
CA ASP A 79 28.26 -2.73 15.44
C ASP A 79 27.80 -2.16 14.10
N ILE A 80 28.72 -1.92 13.15
CA ILE A 80 28.38 -1.44 11.81
C ILE A 80 27.42 -2.42 11.10
N ARG A 81 27.68 -3.73 11.20
CA ARG A 81 26.82 -4.75 10.60
C ARG A 81 25.44 -4.77 11.25
N HIS A 82 25.36 -4.66 12.57
CA HIS A 82 24.11 -4.59 13.31
C HIS A 82 23.32 -3.32 12.99
N THR A 83 23.98 -2.16 12.91
CA THR A 83 23.35 -0.90 12.48
C THR A 83 22.80 -1.01 11.07
N LYS A 84 23.55 -1.64 10.14
CA LYS A 84 23.05 -1.86 8.78
C LYS A 84 21.78 -2.72 8.77
N LEU A 85 21.79 -3.84 9.50
CA LEU A 85 20.62 -4.72 9.60
C LEU A 85 19.41 -3.99 10.19
N THR A 86 19.57 -3.31 11.32
CA THR A 86 18.48 -2.56 11.96
C THR A 86 17.96 -1.42 11.08
N PHE A 87 18.83 -0.77 10.30
CA PHE A 87 18.43 0.24 9.33
C PHE A 87 17.58 -0.36 8.19
N GLU A 88 17.98 -1.52 7.66
CA GLU A 88 17.22 -2.25 6.64
C GLU A 88 15.87 -2.74 7.19
N GLU A 89 15.83 -3.28 8.40
CA GLU A 89 14.60 -3.69 9.09
C GLU A 89 13.66 -2.50 9.32
N SER A 90 14.19 -1.35 9.75
CA SER A 90 13.43 -0.13 9.93
C SER A 90 12.77 0.33 8.62
N LYS A 91 13.52 0.30 7.50
CA LYS A 91 12.95 0.58 6.17
C LYS A 91 11.83 -0.38 5.82
N GLN A 92 12.02 -1.68 6.01
CA GLN A 92 10.98 -2.68 5.71
C GLN A 92 9.72 -2.50 6.55
N LYS A 93 9.90 -2.15 7.84
CA LYS A 93 8.78 -1.83 8.72
C LYS A 93 7.97 -0.65 8.19
N VAL A 94 8.63 0.44 7.82
CA VAL A 94 7.95 1.64 7.27
C VAL A 94 7.23 1.31 5.95
N LEU A 95 7.86 0.54 5.05
CA LEU A 95 7.20 0.11 3.80
C LEU A 95 5.95 -0.72 4.08
N LYS A 96 6.00 -1.64 5.04
CA LYS A 96 4.85 -2.44 5.44
C LYS A 96 3.73 -1.59 6.05
N GLU A 97 4.08 -0.60 6.87
CA GLU A 97 3.11 0.34 7.45
C GLU A 97 2.42 1.18 6.37
N ILE A 98 3.15 1.61 5.33
CA ILE A 98 2.58 2.28 4.15
C ILE A 98 1.56 1.35 3.47
N ASP A 99 1.94 0.12 3.13
CA ASP A 99 1.06 -0.82 2.46
C ASP A 99 -0.21 -1.10 3.27
N GLN A 100 -0.08 -1.35 4.58
CA GLN A 100 -1.21 -1.58 5.47
C GLN A 100 -2.15 -0.37 5.54
N THR A 101 -1.57 0.84 5.59
CA THR A 101 -2.34 2.08 5.63
C THR A 101 -3.18 2.25 4.36
N PHE A 102 -2.57 2.12 3.18
CA PHE A 102 -3.28 2.29 1.92
C PHE A 102 -4.28 1.17 1.66
N ASN A 103 -3.95 -0.08 2.02
CA ASN A 103 -4.91 -1.19 1.93
C ASN A 103 -6.16 -0.95 2.78
N THR A 104 -6.00 -0.38 3.97
CA THR A 104 -7.13 0.00 4.82
C THR A 104 -8.00 1.06 4.15
N ILE A 105 -7.40 2.08 3.53
CA ILE A 105 -8.13 3.12 2.77
C ILE A 105 -8.89 2.50 1.59
N PHE A 106 -8.24 1.65 0.79
CA PHE A 106 -8.89 0.98 -0.35
C PHE A 106 -10.08 0.13 0.09
N GLN A 107 -9.94 -0.60 1.20
CA GLN A 107 -11.03 -1.39 1.77
C GLN A 107 -12.20 -0.51 2.20
N LEU A 108 -11.96 0.61 2.89
CA LEU A 108 -13.01 1.54 3.30
C LEU A 108 -13.74 2.16 2.10
N ILE A 109 -13.01 2.59 1.07
CA ILE A 109 -13.60 3.15 -0.16
C ILE A 109 -14.44 2.08 -0.86
N LYS A 110 -13.91 0.85 -0.99
CA LYS A 110 -14.64 -0.26 -1.59
C LYS A 110 -15.91 -0.59 -0.82
N GLN A 111 -15.81 -0.73 0.50
CA GLN A 111 -16.95 -1.00 1.36
C GLN A 111 -18.03 0.08 1.19
N ARG A 112 -17.63 1.36 1.22
CA ARG A 112 -18.57 2.46 1.05
C ARG A 112 -19.27 2.43 -0.31
N LYS A 113 -18.52 2.14 -1.38
CA LYS A 113 -19.08 1.96 -2.73
C LYS A 113 -20.12 0.83 -2.74
N ASP A 114 -19.78 -0.33 -2.17
CA ASP A 114 -20.66 -1.50 -2.15
C ASP A 114 -21.92 -1.23 -1.30
N GLU A 115 -21.80 -0.51 -0.19
CA GLU A 115 -22.94 -0.06 0.63
C GLU A 115 -23.88 0.86 -0.16
N VAL A 116 -23.36 1.88 -0.85
CA VAL A 116 -24.18 2.81 -1.64
C VAL A 116 -24.87 2.08 -2.80
N VAL A 117 -24.18 1.15 -3.46
CA VAL A 117 -24.78 0.31 -4.51
C VAL A 117 -25.94 -0.52 -3.94
N ASN A 118 -25.76 -1.16 -2.78
CA ASN A 118 -26.82 -1.94 -2.15
C ASN A 118 -28.02 -1.08 -1.75
N LEU A 119 -27.79 0.13 -1.22
CA LEU A 119 -28.88 1.06 -0.88
C LEU A 119 -29.70 1.43 -2.13
N ILE A 120 -29.05 1.69 -3.26
CA ILE A 120 -29.74 1.97 -4.53
C ILE A 120 -30.55 0.76 -4.98
N ASN A 121 -29.93 -0.43 -5.00
CA ASN A 121 -30.60 -1.65 -5.43
C ASN A 121 -31.85 -1.95 -4.59
N GLN A 122 -31.73 -1.87 -3.26
CA GLN A 122 -32.86 -2.07 -2.34
C GLN A 122 -33.98 -1.05 -2.57
N HIS A 123 -33.63 0.23 -2.78
CA HIS A 123 -34.61 1.25 -3.09
C HIS A 123 -35.40 0.91 -4.36
N TYR A 124 -34.73 0.55 -5.45
CA TYR A 124 -35.39 0.19 -6.70
C TYR A 124 -36.16 -1.13 -6.62
N GLU A 125 -35.67 -2.12 -5.89
CA GLU A 125 -36.36 -3.39 -5.66
C GLU A 125 -37.71 -3.16 -4.96
N ILE A 126 -37.76 -2.29 -3.95
CA ILE A 126 -39.01 -1.90 -3.28
C ILE A 126 -39.95 -1.18 -4.25
N GLN A 127 -39.44 -0.25 -5.06
CA GLN A 127 -40.28 0.45 -6.05
C GLN A 127 -40.88 -0.53 -7.08
N VAL A 128 -40.07 -1.44 -7.62
CA VAL A 128 -40.50 -2.45 -8.59
C VAL A 128 -41.56 -3.37 -7.98
N ASN A 129 -41.33 -3.91 -6.78
CA ASN A 129 -42.29 -4.80 -6.14
C ASN A 129 -43.66 -4.12 -5.89
N ASN A 130 -43.67 -2.82 -5.59
CA ASN A 130 -44.91 -2.05 -5.47
C ASN A 130 -45.63 -1.93 -6.82
N ILE A 131 -44.89 -1.68 -7.89
CA ILE A 131 -45.44 -1.61 -9.26
C ILE A 131 -46.00 -2.98 -9.66
N ASP A 132 -45.25 -4.06 -9.49
CA ASP A 132 -45.67 -5.42 -9.85
C ASP A 132 -46.93 -5.86 -9.09
N THR A 133 -47.02 -5.49 -7.81
CA THR A 133 -48.21 -5.78 -6.99
C THR A 133 -49.45 -5.08 -7.56
N GLN A 134 -49.30 -3.84 -8.01
CA GLN A 134 -50.40 -3.10 -8.61
C GLN A 134 -50.74 -3.64 -9.99
N GLU A 135 -49.75 -3.94 -10.82
CA GLU A 135 -49.96 -4.56 -12.13
C GLU A 135 -50.82 -5.82 -12.01
N LYS A 136 -50.51 -6.72 -11.06
CA LYS A 136 -51.31 -7.92 -10.79
C LYS A 136 -52.78 -7.61 -10.45
N ILE A 137 -53.02 -6.61 -9.60
CA ILE A 137 -54.38 -6.19 -9.24
C ILE A 137 -55.14 -5.65 -10.47
N TRP A 138 -54.45 -4.89 -11.32
CA TRP A 138 -55.06 -4.31 -12.53
C TRP A 138 -55.29 -5.33 -13.63
N MET A 139 -54.44 -6.36 -13.74
CA MET A 139 -54.68 -7.50 -14.62
C MET A 139 -55.93 -8.29 -14.20
N ASP A 140 -56.12 -8.55 -12.90
CA ASP A 140 -57.34 -9.21 -12.39
C ASP A 140 -58.60 -8.36 -12.67
N LYS A 141 -58.53 -7.05 -12.40
CA LYS A 141 -59.60 -6.10 -12.76
C LYS A 141 -59.91 -6.14 -14.25
N GLN A 142 -58.90 -6.13 -15.11
CA GLN A 142 -59.09 -6.20 -16.56
C GLN A 142 -59.81 -7.50 -16.97
N SER A 143 -59.39 -8.64 -16.42
CA SER A 143 -60.03 -9.94 -16.68
C SER A 143 -61.49 -9.95 -16.24
N ARG A 144 -61.78 -9.48 -15.02
CA ARG A 144 -63.14 -9.38 -14.50
C ARG A 144 -64.01 -8.45 -15.34
N ALA A 145 -63.48 -7.28 -15.71
CA ALA A 145 -64.21 -6.34 -16.57
C ALA A 145 -64.60 -6.99 -17.91
N TYR A 146 -63.68 -7.73 -18.53
CA TYR A 146 -63.95 -8.48 -19.76
C TYR A 146 -65.09 -9.49 -19.57
N ASP A 147 -65.04 -10.30 -18.50
CA ASP A 147 -66.07 -11.30 -18.20
C ASP A 147 -67.43 -10.67 -17.93
N ILE A 148 -67.49 -9.56 -17.17
CA ILE A 148 -68.73 -8.83 -16.89
C ILE A 148 -69.31 -8.20 -18.16
N ILE A 149 -68.49 -7.59 -19.02
CA ILE A 149 -68.94 -7.05 -20.31
C ILE A 149 -69.51 -8.16 -21.19
N LYS A 150 -68.88 -9.34 -21.21
CA LYS A 150 -69.36 -10.50 -21.95
C LYS A 150 -70.70 -11.00 -21.43
N LEU A 151 -70.86 -11.10 -20.11
CA LEU A 151 -72.13 -11.51 -19.48
C LEU A 151 -73.24 -10.49 -19.73
N ALA A 152 -72.95 -9.19 -19.60
CA ALA A 152 -73.92 -8.12 -19.82
C ALA A 152 -74.45 -8.07 -21.27
N ARG A 153 -73.70 -8.60 -22.24
CA ARG A 153 -74.12 -8.74 -23.64
C ARG A 153 -74.90 -10.02 -23.92
N SER A 154 -74.94 -10.97 -22.98
CA SER A 154 -75.70 -12.21 -23.16
C SER A 154 -77.20 -11.94 -23.03
N SER A 155 -78.00 -12.63 -23.84
CA SER A 155 -79.47 -12.55 -23.77
C SER A 155 -80.09 -13.62 -22.85
N ASN A 156 -79.28 -14.23 -21.98
CA ASN A 156 -79.68 -15.32 -21.11
C ASN A 156 -79.74 -14.86 -19.65
N ASP A 157 -80.93 -14.42 -19.22
CA ASP A 157 -81.15 -13.89 -17.87
C ASP A 157 -80.90 -14.92 -16.78
N TYR A 158 -81.12 -16.22 -17.05
CA TYR A 158 -80.80 -17.28 -16.09
C TYR A 158 -79.30 -17.35 -15.80
N GLN A 159 -78.45 -17.21 -16.83
CA GLN A 159 -77.00 -17.18 -16.68
C GLN A 159 -76.53 -15.98 -15.84
N LEU A 160 -77.20 -14.84 -15.96
CA LEU A 160 -76.92 -13.66 -15.14
C LEU A 160 -77.24 -13.91 -13.66
N LEU A 161 -78.41 -14.49 -13.38
CA LEU A 161 -78.84 -14.81 -12.02
C LEU A 161 -77.97 -15.90 -11.38
N GLU A 162 -77.58 -16.93 -12.16
CA GLU A 162 -76.66 -17.99 -11.71
C GLU A 162 -75.30 -17.41 -11.28
N LYS A 163 -74.80 -16.38 -11.97
CA LYS A 163 -73.52 -15.73 -11.68
C LYS A 163 -73.63 -14.46 -10.81
N ALA A 164 -74.79 -14.19 -10.21
CA ALA A 164 -75.06 -12.93 -9.52
C ALA A 164 -74.00 -12.58 -8.45
N THR A 165 -73.57 -13.55 -7.64
CA THR A 165 -72.54 -13.33 -6.60
C THR A 165 -71.22 -12.87 -7.20
N TYR A 166 -70.72 -13.58 -8.22
CA TYR A 166 -69.48 -13.22 -8.92
C TYR A 166 -69.57 -11.84 -9.59
N ILE A 167 -70.73 -11.52 -10.17
CA ILE A 167 -70.98 -10.23 -10.80
C ILE A 167 -70.87 -9.10 -9.78
N LEU A 168 -71.57 -9.23 -8.65
CA LEU A 168 -71.57 -8.21 -7.59
C LEU A 168 -70.16 -8.04 -6.97
N GLU A 169 -69.47 -9.13 -6.66
CA GLU A 169 -68.09 -9.08 -6.15
C GLU A 169 -67.12 -8.44 -7.14
N SER A 170 -67.24 -8.77 -8.43
CA SER A 170 -66.38 -8.20 -9.47
C SER A 170 -66.64 -6.71 -9.64
N LEU A 171 -67.90 -6.26 -9.60
CA LEU A 171 -68.23 -4.83 -9.63
C LEU A 171 -67.68 -4.06 -8.43
N GLU A 172 -67.74 -4.67 -7.23
CA GLU A 172 -67.11 -4.12 -6.02
C GLU A 172 -65.60 -3.93 -6.20
N ILE A 173 -64.90 -4.97 -6.66
CA ILE A 173 -63.47 -4.92 -6.93
C ILE A 173 -63.17 -3.85 -7.98
N LEU A 174 -63.92 -3.80 -9.08
CA LEU A 174 -63.72 -2.85 -10.17
C LEU A 174 -63.81 -1.38 -9.73
N ARG A 175 -64.66 -1.04 -8.74
CA ARG A 175 -64.77 0.32 -8.20
C ARG A 175 -63.54 0.81 -7.42
N GLN A 176 -62.67 -0.10 -6.99
CA GLN A 176 -61.46 0.29 -6.25
C GLN A 176 -60.50 1.09 -7.15
N THR A 177 -59.89 2.14 -6.61
CA THR A 177 -58.95 3.01 -7.32
C THR A 177 -57.51 2.50 -7.20
N PRO A 178 -56.61 2.89 -8.13
CA PRO A 178 -55.21 2.49 -8.04
C PRO A 178 -54.55 3.14 -6.83
N THR A 179 -53.70 2.39 -6.14
CA THR A 179 -52.91 2.92 -5.01
C THR A 179 -51.47 3.25 -5.39
N TYR A 180 -50.95 2.76 -6.52
CA TYR A 180 -49.74 3.38 -7.10
C TYR A 180 -50.12 4.69 -7.80
N LYS A 181 -49.58 5.80 -7.29
CA LYS A 181 -49.57 7.06 -8.04
C LYS A 181 -48.17 7.62 -8.20
N ASN A 182 -47.25 7.17 -7.35
CA ASN A 182 -46.00 7.83 -7.05
C ASN A 182 -44.89 6.80 -7.02
N VAL A 183 -43.86 6.98 -7.84
CA VAL A 183 -42.61 6.23 -7.76
C VAL A 183 -41.50 7.23 -7.47
N TYR A 184 -40.69 6.94 -6.46
CA TYR A 184 -39.52 7.75 -6.15
C TYR A 184 -38.33 7.21 -6.93
N ILE A 185 -37.56 8.10 -7.54
CA ILE A 185 -36.38 7.77 -8.31
C ILE A 185 -35.21 8.57 -7.76
N VAL A 186 -34.13 7.88 -7.41
CA VAL A 186 -32.87 8.53 -7.07
C VAL A 186 -32.21 8.98 -8.39
N ASN A 187 -32.13 10.29 -8.62
CA ASN A 187 -31.67 10.84 -9.91
C ASN A 187 -30.17 11.14 -9.95
N SER A 188 -29.52 11.17 -8.79
CA SER A 188 -28.12 11.59 -8.62
C SER A 188 -27.53 11.02 -7.33
N ILE A 189 -26.21 11.14 -7.23
CA ILE A 189 -25.47 10.90 -6.00
C ILE A 189 -24.71 12.18 -5.64
N ASP A 190 -24.70 12.54 -4.37
CA ASP A 190 -23.82 13.57 -3.85
C ASP A 190 -22.41 13.00 -3.76
N THR A 191 -21.50 13.55 -4.58
CA THR A 191 -20.09 13.15 -4.64
C THR A 191 -19.17 14.09 -3.86
N THR A 192 -19.74 15.14 -3.24
CA THR A 192 -18.94 16.14 -2.54
C THR A 192 -18.20 15.52 -1.34
N PHE A 193 -16.92 15.85 -1.25
CA PHE A 193 -16.07 15.42 -0.15
C PHE A 193 -15.49 16.65 0.53
N ASN A 194 -16.13 17.07 1.63
CA ASN A 194 -15.66 18.22 2.40
C ASN A 194 -14.69 17.78 3.49
N THR A 195 -13.41 18.01 3.23
CA THR A 195 -12.37 17.99 4.24
C THR A 195 -12.02 19.44 4.56
N ASN A 196 -12.82 20.09 5.40
CA ASN A 196 -12.59 21.48 5.80
C ASN A 196 -11.10 21.65 6.20
N ASN A 197 -10.34 22.38 5.38
CA ASN A 197 -8.88 22.52 5.39
C ASN A 197 -8.27 22.67 6.79
N ILE A 198 -8.01 21.54 7.43
CA ILE A 198 -7.23 21.38 8.65
C ILE A 198 -6.37 20.17 8.34
N SER A 199 -5.09 20.17 8.72
CA SER A 199 -4.24 18.99 8.57
C SER A 199 -4.96 17.77 9.16
N LEU A 200 -5.54 16.93 8.30
CA LEU A 200 -6.26 15.75 8.76
C LEU A 200 -5.23 14.66 8.97
N ASN A 201 -5.19 14.12 10.18
CA ASN A 201 -4.49 12.86 10.39
C ASN A 201 -5.27 11.72 9.71
N LEU A 202 -4.60 10.59 9.52
CA LEU A 202 -5.18 9.42 8.85
C LEU A 202 -6.51 8.97 9.47
N SER A 203 -6.65 9.03 10.80
CA SER A 203 -7.90 8.65 11.48
C SER A 203 -9.06 9.59 11.13
N GLN A 204 -8.80 10.90 11.04
CA GLN A 204 -9.80 11.88 10.64
C GLN A 204 -10.20 11.70 9.16
N PHE A 205 -9.23 11.44 8.29
CA PHE A 205 -9.51 11.12 6.88
C PHE A 205 -10.34 9.83 6.73
N GLN A 206 -9.99 8.77 7.47
CA GLN A 206 -10.75 7.51 7.51
C GLN A 206 -12.21 7.73 7.93
N LYS A 207 -12.47 8.54 8.96
CA LYS A 207 -13.83 8.91 9.37
C LYS A 207 -14.59 9.69 8.29
N GLY A 208 -13.91 10.54 7.53
CA GLY A 208 -14.48 11.23 6.38
C GLY A 208 -14.96 10.25 5.30
N LEU A 209 -14.15 9.25 4.96
CA LEU A 209 -14.48 8.26 3.94
C LEU A 209 -15.74 7.42 4.26
N GLN A 210 -16.02 7.17 5.54
CA GLN A 210 -17.21 6.42 5.96
C GLN A 210 -18.52 7.10 5.56
N ASN A 211 -18.51 8.43 5.38
CA ASN A 211 -19.70 9.21 5.03
C ASN A 211 -19.61 9.81 3.62
N TRP A 212 -18.58 9.47 2.85
CA TRP A 212 -18.37 9.96 1.50
C TRP A 212 -19.27 9.23 0.51
N ILE A 213 -19.78 9.96 -0.50
CA ILE A 213 -20.77 9.51 -1.47
C ILE A 213 -22.12 9.18 -0.80
N LYS A 214 -23.12 10.01 -1.03
CA LYS A 214 -24.48 9.84 -0.48
C LYS A 214 -25.52 9.83 -1.60
N LEU A 215 -26.68 9.26 -1.32
CA LEU A 215 -27.84 9.37 -2.20
C LEU A 215 -28.20 10.85 -2.37
N GLY A 216 -28.37 11.28 -3.62
CA GLY A 216 -28.86 12.61 -3.94
C GLY A 216 -30.37 12.73 -3.74
N GLU A 217 -30.93 13.83 -4.23
CA GLU A 217 -32.38 14.05 -4.15
C GLU A 217 -33.14 12.97 -4.93
N SER A 218 -34.26 12.52 -4.34
CA SER A 218 -35.20 11.67 -5.06
C SER A 218 -36.25 12.54 -5.75
N VAL A 219 -36.59 12.17 -6.98
CA VAL A 219 -37.64 12.81 -7.76
C VAL A 219 -38.88 11.92 -7.70
N LEU A 220 -40.02 12.54 -7.42
CA LEU A 220 -41.31 11.89 -7.48
C LEU A 220 -41.83 11.87 -8.92
N ILE A 221 -42.08 10.69 -9.45
CA ILE A 221 -42.81 10.52 -10.71
C ILE A 221 -44.26 10.19 -10.41
N GLN A 222 -45.15 11.06 -10.89
CA GLN A 222 -46.60 10.87 -10.84
C GLN A 222 -47.11 10.26 -12.15
N PHE A 223 -47.74 9.09 -12.07
CA PHE A 223 -48.38 8.46 -13.21
C PHE A 223 -49.81 9.00 -13.37
N LYS A 224 -50.21 9.25 -14.63
CA LYS A 224 -51.60 9.56 -14.96
C LYS A 224 -52.39 8.25 -14.97
N CYS A 225 -53.10 7.97 -13.87
CA CYS A 225 -54.12 6.92 -13.80
C CYS A 225 -55.44 7.40 -14.42
#